data_AF-A0A7Y4XGX2-F1
#
_entry.id   AF-A0A7Y4XGX2-F1
#
_cell.length_a   1.000
_cell.length_b   1.000
_cell.length_c   1.000
_cell.angle_alpha   90.00
_cell.angle_beta   90.00
_cell.angle_gamma   90.00
#
_symmetry.space_group_name_H-M   'P 1'
#
loop_
_entity.id
_entity.type
_entity.pdbx_description
1 polymer ?
#
loop_
_entity_poly.entity_id
_entity_poly.type
_entity_poly.pdbx_seq_one_letter_code
_entity_poly.pdbx_strand_id
1 'polypeptide(L)'
;MNMLRAGFALGAMFIGGIAAFLGAVLLLSALKSGSINFSYGTGPTAVTETVTLAGDAYRYWKLVTGLGVLPVVLGIAAARWGWRTISPK
;
A
#
# COMPACT_ATOMS: atom_id res chain seq x y z
N MET A 1 14.88 27.27 -6.03
CA MET A 1 13.82 26.48 -5.33
C MET A 1 13.02 25.54 -6.23
N ASN A 2 12.99 25.72 -7.57
CA ASN A 2 12.15 24.88 -8.45
C ASN A 2 12.67 23.44 -8.69
N MET A 3 13.99 23.23 -8.78
CA MET A 3 14.56 21.89 -9.00
C MET A 3 14.37 20.93 -7.81
N LEU A 4 14.52 21.42 -6.57
CA LEU A 4 14.34 20.59 -5.36
C LEU A 4 12.89 20.10 -5.25
N ARG A 5 11.93 20.99 -5.52
CA ARG A 5 10.49 20.69 -5.51
C ARG A 5 10.10 19.72 -6.63
N ALA A 6 10.70 19.85 -7.82
CA ALA A 6 10.52 18.89 -8.91
C ALA A 6 11.06 17.50 -8.56
N GLY A 7 12.23 17.44 -7.90
CA GLY A 7 12.79 16.18 -7.39
C GLY A 7 11.89 15.49 -6.36
N PHE A 8 11.35 16.24 -5.39
CA PHE A 8 10.37 15.70 -4.44
C PHE A 8 9.07 15.24 -5.10
N ALA A 9 8.58 15.97 -6.10
CA ALA A 9 7.37 15.59 -6.82
C ALA A 9 7.54 14.30 -7.65
N LEU A 10 8.70 14.13 -8.29
CA LEU A 10 9.05 12.89 -8.98
C LEU A 10 9.18 11.72 -7.98
N GLY A 11 9.86 11.93 -6.86
CA GLY A 11 9.96 10.94 -5.79
C GLY A 11 8.58 10.51 -5.26
N ALA A 12 7.69 11.48 -5.00
CA ALA A 12 6.32 11.21 -4.55
C ALA A 12 5.50 10.44 -5.60
N MET A 13 5.72 10.66 -6.90
CA MET A 13 5.08 9.88 -7.97
C MET A 13 5.52 8.44 -8.01
N PHE A 14 6.83 8.19 -7.97
CA PHE A 14 7.34 6.83 -8.02
C PHE A 14 6.98 6.05 -6.76
N ILE A 15 7.22 6.63 -5.58
CA ILE A 15 6.89 5.99 -4.29
C ILE A 15 5.38 5.80 -4.17
N GLY A 16 4.59 6.81 -4.53
CA GLY A 16 3.13 6.73 -4.50
C GLY A 16 2.59 5.68 -5.48
N GLY A 17 3.12 5.62 -6.69
CA GLY A 17 2.74 4.61 -7.69
C GLY A 17 3.05 3.18 -7.22
N ILE A 18 4.25 2.96 -6.66
CA ILE A 18 4.65 1.65 -6.12
C ILE A 18 3.75 1.26 -4.94
N ALA A 19 3.53 2.17 -3.98
CA ALA A 19 2.67 1.92 -2.84
C ALA A 19 1.23 1.58 -3.27
N ALA A 20 0.70 2.30 -4.26
CA ALA A 20 -0.62 2.02 -4.77
C ALA A 20 -0.71 0.69 -5.52
N PHE A 21 0.30 0.36 -6.32
CA PHE A 21 0.36 -0.91 -7.02
C PHE A 21 0.44 -2.08 -6.04
N LEU A 22 1.34 -2.03 -5.06
CA LEU A 22 1.49 -3.07 -4.04
C LEU A 22 0.22 -3.22 -3.19
N GLY A 23 -0.37 -2.11 -2.75
CA GLY A 23 -1.64 -2.15 -2.02
C GLY A 23 -2.77 -2.77 -2.86
N ALA A 24 -2.86 -2.43 -4.15
CA ALA A 24 -3.87 -2.99 -5.04
C ALA A 24 -3.68 -4.50 -5.27
N VAL A 25 -2.44 -4.95 -5.47
CA VAL A 25 -2.12 -6.38 -5.60
C VAL A 25 -2.50 -7.14 -4.34
N LEU A 26 -2.17 -6.60 -3.16
CA LEU A 26 -2.47 -7.22 -1.88
C LEU A 26 -3.99 -7.30 -1.65
N LEU A 27 -4.72 -6.23 -1.99
CA LEU A 27 -6.17 -6.14 -1.88
C LEU A 27 -6.86 -7.13 -2.83
N LEU A 28 -6.45 -7.21 -4.09
CA LEU A 28 -6.95 -8.19 -5.06
C LEU A 28 -6.65 -9.63 -4.64
N SER A 29 -5.43 -9.87 -4.14
CA SER A 29 -5.04 -11.19 -3.64
C SER A 29 -5.90 -11.59 -2.44
N ALA A 30 -6.06 -10.71 -1.45
CA ALA A 30 -6.86 -10.97 -0.26
C ALA A 30 -8.33 -11.23 -0.61
N LEU A 31 -8.93 -10.41 -1.49
CA LEU A 31 -10.31 -10.61 -1.94
C LEU A 31 -10.49 -11.94 -2.69
N LYS A 32 -9.49 -12.37 -3.46
CA LYS A 32 -9.54 -13.64 -4.20
C LYS A 32 -9.34 -14.85 -3.30
N SER A 33 -8.40 -14.79 -2.36
CA SER A 33 -8.08 -15.91 -1.47
C SER A 33 -8.98 -15.99 -0.24
N GLY A 34 -9.61 -14.88 0.16
CA GLY A 34 -10.30 -14.74 1.44
C GLY A 34 -9.37 -14.82 2.66
N SER A 35 -8.05 -14.69 2.44
CA SER A 35 -7.03 -14.85 3.47
C SER A 35 -5.84 -13.90 3.26
N ILE A 36 -5.23 -13.47 4.37
CA ILE A 36 -4.01 -12.67 4.39
C ILE A 36 -2.98 -13.43 5.21
N ASN A 37 -1.83 -13.70 4.58
CA ASN A 37 -0.68 -14.29 5.25
C ASN A 37 0.33 -13.19 5.52
N PHE A 38 0.75 -13.05 6.77
CA PHE A 38 1.84 -12.16 7.13
C PHE A 38 2.78 -12.85 8.10
N SER A 39 4.07 -12.65 7.89
CA SER A 39 5.12 -13.18 8.76
C SER A 39 5.68 -12.03 9.60
N TYR A 40 5.76 -12.23 10.91
CA TYR A 40 6.38 -11.29 11.83
C TYR A 40 7.38 -12.00 12.75
N GLY A 41 8.43 -11.29 13.14
CA GLY A 41 9.58 -11.84 13.87
C GLY A 41 10.86 -11.86 13.04
N THR A 42 11.98 -12.14 13.68
CA THR A 42 13.32 -12.14 13.06
C THR A 42 14.09 -13.40 13.43
N GLY A 43 14.67 -14.07 12.43
CA GLY A 43 15.43 -15.31 12.62
C GLY A 43 14.54 -16.54 12.84
N PRO A 44 14.95 -17.53 13.65
CA PRO A 44 14.23 -18.80 13.81
C PRO A 44 12.87 -18.67 14.51
N THR A 45 12.50 -17.48 14.98
CA THR A 45 11.23 -17.18 15.65
C THR A 45 10.23 -16.46 14.75
N ALA A 46 10.48 -16.38 13.44
CA ALA A 46 9.52 -15.82 12.50
C ALA A 46 8.24 -16.67 12.48
N VAL A 47 7.12 -16.08 12.91
CA VAL A 47 5.80 -16.71 12.91
C VAL A 47 5.06 -16.23 11.69
N THR A 48 4.56 -17.16 10.89
CA THR A 48 3.66 -16.87 9.76
C THR A 48 2.23 -17.08 10.22
N GLU A 49 1.47 -16.00 10.32
CA GLU A 49 0.06 -16.03 10.72
C GLU A 49 -0.82 -15.90 9.47
N THR A 50 -1.84 -16.75 9.39
CA THR A 50 -2.85 -16.71 8.32
C THR A 50 -4.16 -16.22 8.92
N VAL A 51 -4.60 -15.02 8.52
CA VAL A 51 -5.88 -14.45 8.94
C VAL A 51 -6.88 -14.62 7.81
N THR A 52 -7.99 -15.32 8.08
CA THR A 52 -9.05 -15.58 7.09
C THR A 52 -10.29 -14.76 7.41
N LEU A 53 -11.06 -14.41 6.38
CA LEU A 53 -12.33 -13.70 6.53
C LEU A 53 -13.34 -14.50 7.38
N ALA A 54 -13.35 -15.82 7.22
CA ALA A 54 -14.27 -16.71 7.94
C ALA A 54 -13.90 -16.92 9.41
N GLY A 55 -12.61 -16.86 9.76
CA GLY A 55 -12.13 -17.05 11.13
C GLY A 55 -12.19 -15.77 11.97
N ASP A 56 -11.75 -14.64 11.41
CA ASP A 56 -11.75 -13.35 12.11
C ASP A 56 -11.96 -12.21 11.10
N ALA A 57 -13.23 -11.94 10.79
CA ALA A 57 -13.62 -10.94 9.81
C ALA A 57 -13.15 -9.52 10.19
N TYR A 58 -13.15 -9.19 11.48
CA TYR A 58 -12.74 -7.86 11.94
C TYR A 58 -11.25 -7.63 11.71
N ARG A 59 -10.40 -8.57 12.12
CA ARG A 59 -8.95 -8.47 11.91
C ARG A 59 -8.58 -8.56 10.44
N TYR A 60 -9.27 -9.39 9.66
CA TYR A 60 -9.13 -9.46 8.21
C TYR A 60 -9.39 -8.10 7.56
N TRP A 61 -10.55 -7.46 7.80
CA TRP A 61 -10.87 -6.16 7.19
C TRP A 61 -9.94 -5.04 7.66
N LYS A 62 -9.47 -5.09 8.91
CA LYS A 62 -8.46 -4.15 9.41
C LYS A 62 -7.15 -4.26 8.62
N LEU A 63 -6.70 -5.48 8.33
CA LEU A 63 -5.49 -5.73 7.54
C LEU A 63 -5.69 -5.38 6.07
N VAL A 64 -6.81 -5.76 5.45
CA VAL A 64 -7.16 -5.36 4.06
C VAL A 64 -7.14 -3.84 3.93
N THR A 65 -7.74 -3.14 4.89
CA THR A 65 -7.84 -1.67 4.83
C THR A 65 -6.48 -1.02 5.07
N GLY A 66 -5.73 -1.50 6.08
CA GLY A 66 -4.44 -0.92 6.45
C GLY A 66 -3.30 -1.21 5.46
N LEU A 67 -3.25 -2.42 4.89
CA LEU A 67 -2.17 -2.87 4.01
C LEU A 67 -2.54 -2.85 2.52
N GLY A 68 -3.83 -2.84 2.21
CA GLY A 68 -4.33 -2.76 0.83
C GLY A 68 -4.87 -1.36 0.50
N VAL A 69 -6.00 -1.00 1.11
CA VAL A 69 -6.77 0.22 0.72
C VAL A 69 -5.96 1.49 0.98
N LEU A 70 -5.36 1.61 2.15
CA LEU A 70 -4.67 2.81 2.59
C LEU A 70 -3.44 3.13 1.71
N PRO A 71 -2.54 2.17 1.40
CA PRO A 71 -1.46 2.38 0.43
C PRO A 71 -1.95 2.74 -0.98
N VAL A 72 -3.08 2.18 -1.44
CA VAL A 72 -3.71 2.56 -2.71
C VAL A 72 -4.12 4.02 -2.71
N VAL A 73 -4.90 4.43 -1.71
CA VAL A 73 -5.43 5.80 -1.64
C VAL A 73 -4.31 6.82 -1.47
N LEU A 74 -3.39 6.58 -0.52
CA LEU A 74 -2.27 7.49 -0.28
C LEU A 74 -1.30 7.52 -1.47
N GLY A 75 -1.04 6.37 -2.08
CA GLY A 75 -0.16 6.26 -3.24
C GLY A 75 -0.70 7.02 -4.45
N ILE A 76 -2.01 6.87 -4.75
CA ILE A 76 -2.68 7.64 -5.80
C ILE A 76 -2.69 9.13 -5.48
N ALA A 77 -2.96 9.52 -4.23
CA ALA A 77 -2.97 10.92 -3.81
C ALA A 77 -1.58 11.56 -3.97
N ALA A 78 -0.52 10.86 -3.54
CA ALA A 78 0.86 11.31 -3.67
C ALA A 78 1.28 11.42 -5.14
N ALA A 79 0.92 10.44 -5.98
CA ALA A 79 1.21 10.48 -7.41
C ALA A 79 0.46 11.63 -8.12
N ARG A 80 -0.80 11.86 -7.76
CA ARG A 80 -1.59 12.97 -8.30
C ARG A 80 -1.03 14.33 -7.87
N TRP A 81 -0.57 14.46 -6.62
CA TRP A 81 0.06 15.68 -6.13
C TRP A 81 1.39 15.96 -6.85
N GLY A 82 2.22 14.92 -7.02
CA GLY A 82 3.46 15.03 -7.79
C GLY A 82 3.20 15.44 -9.25
N TRP A 83 2.20 14.83 -9.90
CA TRP A 83 1.79 15.20 -11.27
C TRP A 83 1.42 16.68 -11.37
N ARG A 84 0.54 17.16 -10.47
CA ARG A 84 0.09 18.56 -10.45
C ARG A 84 1.23 19.55 -10.19
N THR A 85 2.25 19.13 -9.44
CA THR A 85 3.39 19.99 -9.11
C THR A 85 4.37 20.11 -10.28
N ILE A 86 4.49 19.06 -11.10
CA ILE A 86 5.41 19.03 -12.26
C ILE A 86 4.74 19.57 -13.53
N SER A 87 3.43 19.36 -13.68
CA SER A 87 2.64 19.88 -14.80
C SER A 87 1.58 20.87 -14.28
N PRO A 88 2.00 22.05 -13.78
CA PRO A 88 1.07 23.13 -13.54
C PRO A 88 0.59 23.63 -14.91
N LYS A 89 -0.68 23.38 -15.22
CA LYS A 89 -1.38 24.21 -16.21
C LYS A 89 -1.65 25.57 -15.61
#